data_AF-A0A0J5G006-F1
#
_entry.id   AF-A0A0J5G006-F1
#
_cell.length_a   1.000
_cell.length_b   1.000
_cell.length_c   1.000
_cell.angle_alpha   90.00
_cell.angle_beta   90.00
_cell.angle_gamma   90.00
#
_symmetry.space_group_name_H-M   'P 1'
#
loop_
_entity.id
_entity.type
_entity.pdbx_description
1 polymer ?
#
loop_
_entity_poly.entity_id
_entity_poly.type
_entity_poly.pdbx_seq_one_letter_code
_entity_poly.pdbx_strand_id
1 'polypeptide(L)'
;MTATVSDSFLPDQLARLFARLDPEHGPALQPLLQRLLAAVAGGHVCLGGLSGDDYARLRRSPLAGRAGDYTPLVLDEGGRLYLARHWQDETQLVAALTRLARDPQPFGGEVEAVLDALFGPSDAGDWQRLAARLATERRFMVISGGPGTGKTTT
;
A
#
# COMPACT_ATOMS: atom_id res chain seq x y z
N MET A 1 -3.82 7.47 23.46
CA MET A 1 -2.62 6.88 24.10
C MET A 1 -1.77 6.28 22.99
N THR A 2 -0.91 7.10 22.41
CA THR A 2 0.07 6.70 21.39
C THR A 2 1.15 5.89 22.09
N ALA A 3 1.16 4.57 21.86
CA ALA A 3 2.27 3.74 22.27
C ALA A 3 3.52 4.27 21.56
N THR A 4 4.40 4.93 22.29
CA THR A 4 5.71 5.31 21.80
C THR A 4 6.44 4.02 21.44
N VAL A 5 7.06 4.00 20.25
CA VAL A 5 7.86 2.89 19.69
C VAL A 5 8.99 2.40 20.63
N SER A 6 9.22 3.12 21.72
CA SER A 6 10.30 2.92 22.70
C SER A 6 10.25 1.62 23.50
N ASP A 7 9.13 0.89 23.53
CA ASP A 7 9.01 -0.42 24.24
C ASP A 7 8.94 -1.63 23.31
N SER A 8 9.10 -1.43 21.99
CA SER A 8 9.07 -2.55 21.06
C SER A 8 10.41 -3.30 21.10
N PHE A 9 10.41 -4.52 21.63
CA PHE A 9 11.57 -5.43 21.58
C PHE A 9 11.87 -5.95 20.16
N LEU A 10 10.98 -5.71 19.21
CA LEU A 10 11.03 -6.28 17.86
C LEU A 10 12.31 -5.91 17.09
N PRO A 11 12.80 -4.65 17.08
CA PRO A 11 14.00 -4.28 16.34
C PRO A 11 15.25 -5.02 16.82
N ASP A 12 15.42 -5.16 18.13
CA ASP A 12 16.58 -5.84 18.70
C ASP A 12 16.52 -7.35 18.45
N GLN A 13 15.33 -7.96 18.52
CA GLN A 13 15.17 -9.39 18.22
C GLN A 13 15.41 -9.69 16.74
N LEU A 14 14.91 -8.85 15.83
CA LEU A 14 15.18 -8.99 14.40
C LEU A 14 16.66 -8.74 14.09
N ALA A 15 17.31 -7.77 14.72
CA ALA A 15 18.75 -7.53 14.54
C ALA A 15 19.58 -8.74 14.99
N ARG A 16 19.25 -9.33 16.14
CA ARG A 16 19.88 -10.59 16.61
C ARG A 16 19.61 -11.77 15.69
N LEU A 17 18.41 -11.87 15.11
CA LEU A 17 18.12 -12.88 14.12
C LEU A 17 18.96 -12.66 12.85
N PHE A 18 19.05 -11.43 12.36
CA PHE A 18 19.77 -11.08 11.14
C PHE A 18 21.28 -11.33 11.31
N ALA A 19 21.85 -10.98 12.47
CA ALA A 19 23.22 -11.30 12.80
C ALA A 19 23.49 -12.82 12.89
N ARG A 20 22.48 -13.65 13.18
CA ARG A 20 22.63 -15.12 13.15
C ARG A 20 22.50 -15.69 11.74
N LEU A 21 21.61 -15.14 10.91
CA LEU A 21 21.36 -15.61 9.56
C LEU A 21 22.43 -15.14 8.57
N ASP A 22 23.04 -13.99 8.83
CA ASP A 22 24.16 -13.43 8.08
C ASP A 22 25.18 -12.83 9.06
N PRO A 23 26.10 -13.64 9.60
CA PRO A 23 27.09 -13.17 10.57
C PRO A 23 28.05 -12.11 10.04
N GLU A 24 28.30 -12.10 8.72
CA GLU A 24 29.26 -11.20 8.09
C GLU A 24 28.68 -9.80 7.90
N HIS A 25 27.45 -9.68 7.38
CA HIS A 25 26.86 -8.38 7.05
C HIS A 25 25.62 -8.02 7.87
N GLY A 26 24.96 -8.99 8.52
CA GLY A 26 23.76 -8.80 9.32
C GLY A 26 23.90 -7.74 10.44
N PRO A 27 24.98 -7.72 11.24
CA PRO A 27 25.18 -6.68 12.26
C PRO A 27 25.21 -5.26 11.68
N ALA A 28 25.74 -5.10 10.46
CA ALA A 28 25.84 -3.81 9.80
C ALA A 28 24.49 -3.27 9.30
N LEU A 29 23.44 -4.11 9.26
CA LEU A 29 22.07 -3.74 8.90
C LEU A 29 21.24 -3.23 10.08
N GLN A 30 21.71 -3.39 11.33
CA GLN A 30 20.93 -3.05 12.52
C GLN A 30 20.37 -1.60 12.52
N PRO A 31 21.15 -0.55 12.19
CA PRO A 31 20.61 0.82 12.18
C PRO A 31 19.53 1.01 11.12
N LEU A 32 19.66 0.34 9.98
CA LEU A 32 18.70 0.40 8.89
C LEU A 32 17.40 -0.31 9.24
N LEU A 33 17.50 -1.46 9.91
CA LEU A 33 16.35 -2.20 10.42
C LEU A 33 15.60 -1.41 11.49
N GLN A 34 16.30 -0.73 12.39
CA GLN A 34 15.67 0.15 13.38
C GLN A 34 14.88 1.28 12.71
N ARG A 35 15.45 1.94 11.70
CA ARG A 35 14.75 2.97 10.91
C ARG A 35 13.52 2.43 10.19
N LEU A 36 13.64 1.27 9.55
CA LEU A 36 12.54 0.62 8.84
C LEU A 36 11.38 0.29 9.79
N LEU A 37 11.69 -0.34 10.93
CA LEU A 37 10.67 -0.75 11.90
C LEU A 37 10.04 0.45 12.61
N ALA A 38 10.80 1.52 12.87
CA ALA A 38 10.26 2.76 13.38
C ALA A 38 9.31 3.42 12.36
N ALA A 39 9.68 3.43 11.07
CA ALA A 39 8.81 3.93 10.02
C ALA A 39 7.51 3.12 9.92
N VAL A 40 7.61 1.79 9.99
CA VAL A 40 6.46 0.87 10.01
C VAL A 40 5.55 1.12 11.20
N ALA A 41 6.11 1.27 12.40
CA ALA A 41 5.31 1.59 13.58
C ALA A 41 4.65 2.98 13.49
N GLY A 42 5.24 3.90 12.72
CA GLY A 42 4.65 5.20 12.36
C GLY A 42 3.59 5.15 11.25
N GLY A 43 3.27 3.98 10.71
CA GLY A 43 2.27 3.79 9.66
C GLY A 43 2.82 3.82 8.23
N HIS A 44 4.13 3.90 8.04
CA HIS A 44 4.74 3.78 6.72
C HIS A 44 4.82 2.31 6.28
N VAL A 45 4.62 2.03 5.00
CA VAL A 45 4.74 0.66 4.46
C VAL A 45 6.20 0.27 4.22
N CYS A 46 7.03 1.26 3.85
CA CYS A 46 8.43 1.12 3.51
C CYS A 46 9.28 2.28 4.04
N LEU A 47 10.60 2.09 3.96
CA LEU A 47 11.60 3.13 4.21
C LEU A 47 12.17 3.63 2.88
N GLY A 48 11.94 4.90 2.56
CA GLY A 48 12.61 5.60 1.46
C GLY A 48 13.86 6.36 1.92
N GLY A 49 14.50 7.07 0.99
CA GLY A 49 15.63 7.96 1.29
C GLY A 49 16.88 7.22 1.78
N LEU A 50 17.15 6.04 1.22
CA LEU A 50 18.35 5.27 1.51
C LEU A 50 19.59 5.99 0.99
N SER A 51 20.65 6.01 1.80
CA SER A 51 21.96 6.52 1.39
C SER A 51 22.70 5.51 0.50
N GLY A 52 23.71 5.96 -0.26
CA GLY A 52 24.57 5.06 -1.05
C GLY A 52 25.19 3.94 -0.22
N ASP A 53 25.56 4.23 1.04
CA ASP A 53 26.09 3.25 1.98
C ASP A 53 25.04 2.24 2.42
N ASP A 54 23.78 2.66 2.63
CA ASP A 54 22.68 1.76 2.95
C ASP A 54 22.48 0.74 1.82
N TYR A 55 22.48 1.19 0.56
CA TYR A 55 22.41 0.31 -0.61
C TYR A 55 23.58 -0.67 -0.67
N ALA A 56 24.80 -0.19 -0.44
CA ALA A 56 25.99 -1.02 -0.47
C ALA A 56 25.94 -2.13 0.60
N ARG A 57 25.43 -1.82 1.80
CA ARG A 57 25.24 -2.80 2.88
C ARG A 57 24.17 -3.84 2.52
N LEU A 58 23.00 -3.38 2.05
CA LEU A 58 21.90 -4.27 1.64
C LEU A 58 22.34 -5.25 0.55
N ARG A 59 23.03 -4.77 -0.50
CA ARG A 59 23.47 -5.61 -1.61
C ARG A 59 24.47 -6.71 -1.25
N ARG A 60 25.15 -6.60 -0.10
CA ARG A 60 26.11 -7.59 0.38
C ARG A 60 25.46 -8.68 1.23
N SER A 61 24.28 -8.39 1.80
CA SER A 61 23.58 -9.34 2.67
C SER A 61 22.61 -10.19 1.86
N PRO A 62 22.57 -11.53 2.04
CA PRO A 62 21.55 -12.40 1.46
C PRO A 62 20.15 -12.15 2.07
N LEU A 63 20.05 -11.32 3.11
CA LEU A 63 18.79 -10.98 3.76
C LEU A 63 18.02 -9.88 3.02
N ALA A 64 18.62 -9.24 2.03
CA ALA A 64 17.98 -8.24 1.18
C ALA A 64 18.06 -8.65 -0.29
N GLY A 65 16.92 -8.63 -0.96
CA GLY A 65 16.78 -9.01 -2.36
C GLY A 65 15.86 -8.06 -3.11
N ARG A 66 15.61 -8.36 -4.37
CA ARG A 66 14.67 -7.64 -5.24
C ARG A 66 13.25 -8.14 -5.03
N ALA A 67 12.29 -7.41 -5.60
CA ALA A 67 10.93 -7.88 -5.70
C ALA A 67 10.88 -9.26 -6.40
N GLY A 68 10.31 -10.25 -5.70
CA GLY A 68 10.21 -11.63 -6.18
C GLY A 68 11.26 -12.58 -5.59
N ASP A 69 12.33 -12.07 -4.99
CA ASP A 69 13.31 -12.89 -4.28
C ASP A 69 12.72 -13.39 -2.94
N TYR A 70 13.19 -14.56 -2.49
CA TYR A 70 12.82 -15.11 -1.19
C TYR A 70 13.74 -14.57 -0.08
N THR A 71 13.63 -13.27 0.20
CA THR A 71 14.43 -12.55 1.20
C THR A 71 13.52 -11.81 2.19
N PRO A 72 13.92 -11.66 3.48
CA PRO A 72 13.10 -10.99 4.48
C PRO A 72 12.99 -9.47 4.24
N LEU A 73 13.99 -8.86 3.60
CA LEU A 73 13.94 -7.48 3.13
C LEU A 73 13.83 -7.45 1.62
N VAL A 74 13.00 -6.54 1.11
CA VAL A 74 12.84 -6.29 -0.33
C VAL A 74 13.27 -4.86 -0.62
N LEU A 75 14.20 -4.71 -1.55
CA LEU A 75 14.57 -3.44 -2.14
C LEU A 75 13.94 -3.35 -3.53
N ASP A 76 13.00 -2.42 -3.69
CA ASP A 76 12.35 -2.21 -4.97
C ASP A 76 13.22 -1.37 -5.93
N GLU A 77 12.78 -1.26 -7.19
CA GLU A 77 13.49 -0.48 -8.21
C GLU A 77 13.49 1.03 -7.92
N GLY A 78 12.52 1.50 -7.13
CA GLY A 78 12.40 2.89 -6.69
C GLY A 78 13.32 3.25 -5.52
N GLY A 79 14.10 2.30 -4.99
CA GLY A 79 15.03 2.56 -3.90
C GLY A 79 14.38 2.60 -2.51
N ARG A 80 13.24 1.92 -2.36
CA ARG A 80 12.49 1.79 -1.12
C ARG A 80 12.73 0.42 -0.52
N LEU A 81 12.98 0.39 0.79
CA LEU A 81 13.19 -0.82 1.55
C LEU A 81 11.89 -1.25 2.24
N TYR A 82 11.53 -2.51 2.07
CA TYR A 82 10.33 -3.12 2.61
C TYR A 82 10.67 -4.31 3.50
N LEU A 83 9.80 -4.58 4.47
CA LEU A 83 9.64 -5.95 4.97
C LEU A 83 8.93 -6.77 3.89
N ALA A 84 9.38 -7.99 3.63
CA ALA A 84 8.84 -8.84 2.57
C ALA A 84 7.31 -9.02 2.65
N ARG A 85 6.77 -9.12 3.87
CA ARG A 85 5.33 -9.20 4.10
C ARG A 85 4.59 -7.97 3.56
N HIS A 86 5.08 -6.77 3.86
CA HIS A 86 4.44 -5.53 3.41
C HIS A 86 4.50 -5.37 1.89
N TRP A 87 5.64 -5.77 1.29
CA TRP A 87 5.77 -5.81 -0.15
C TRP A 87 4.75 -6.77 -0.79
N GLN A 88 4.57 -7.95 -0.21
CA GLN A 88 3.58 -8.93 -0.65
C GLN A 88 2.15 -8.41 -0.52
N ASP A 89 1.81 -7.80 0.61
CA ASP A 89 0.49 -7.22 0.86
C ASP A 89 0.19 -6.10 -0.15
N GLU A 90 1.14 -5.19 -0.40
CA GLU A 90 1.00 -4.12 -1.40
C GLU A 90 0.85 -4.68 -2.81
N THR A 91 1.68 -5.65 -3.19
CA THR A 91 1.63 -6.29 -4.52
C THR A 91 0.30 -7.00 -4.75
N GLN A 92 -0.20 -7.74 -3.75
CA GLN A 92 -1.49 -8.42 -3.83
C GLN A 92 -2.66 -7.43 -3.94
N LEU A 93 -2.62 -6.35 -3.15
CA LEU A 93 -3.62 -5.29 -3.22
C LEU A 93 -3.66 -4.65 -4.61
N VAL A 94 -2.50 -4.25 -5.14
CA VAL A 94 -2.40 -3.64 -6.48
C VAL A 94 -2.91 -4.61 -7.55
N ALA A 95 -2.54 -5.88 -7.49
CA ALA A 95 -3.01 -6.89 -8.44
C ALA A 95 -4.54 -7.07 -8.37
N ALA A 96 -5.11 -7.14 -7.17
CA ALA A 96 -6.54 -7.28 -6.98
C ALA A 96 -7.31 -6.06 -7.49
N LEU A 97 -6.88 -4.84 -7.15
CA LEU A 97 -7.51 -3.60 -7.59
C LEU A 97 -7.39 -3.43 -9.11
N THR A 98 -6.23 -3.74 -9.69
CA THR A 98 -6.02 -3.66 -11.14
C THR A 98 -6.95 -4.62 -11.88
N ARG A 99 -7.11 -5.85 -11.36
CA ARG A 99 -8.04 -6.84 -11.93
C ARG A 99 -9.47 -6.33 -11.88
N LEU A 100 -9.91 -5.80 -10.74
CA LEU A 100 -11.27 -5.28 -10.58
C LEU A 100 -11.53 -4.05 -11.47
N ALA A 101 -10.56 -3.15 -11.60
CA ALA A 101 -10.70 -1.94 -12.41
C ALA A 101 -10.76 -2.22 -13.92
N ARG A 102 -10.18 -3.32 -14.38
CA ARG A 102 -10.18 -3.73 -15.80
C ARG A 102 -11.39 -4.55 -16.23
N ASP A 103 -12.25 -4.93 -15.29
CA ASP A 103 -13.40 -5.77 -15.54
C ASP A 103 -14.68 -4.91 -15.69
N PRO A 104 -15.12 -4.60 -16.92
CA PRO A 104 -16.37 -3.87 -17.12
C PRO A 104 -17.54 -4.76 -16.74
N GLN A 105 -18.46 -4.24 -15.93
CA GLN A 105 -19.67 -4.96 -15.56
C GLN A 105 -20.89 -4.09 -15.90
N PRO A 106 -21.21 -3.94 -17.21
CA PRO A 106 -22.32 -3.11 -17.64
C PRO A 106 -23.65 -3.71 -17.18
N PHE A 107 -24.45 -2.90 -16.50
CA PHE A 107 -25.81 -3.27 -16.11
C PHE A 107 -26.75 -3.22 -17.35
N GLY A 108 -27.47 -4.32 -17.60
CA GLY A 108 -28.32 -4.49 -18.79
C GLY A 108 -29.73 -3.88 -18.72
N GLY A 109 -29.94 -2.81 -17.94
CA GLY A 109 -31.25 -2.19 -17.73
C GLY A 109 -31.34 -0.73 -18.15
N GLU A 110 -32.49 -0.09 -17.91
CA GLU A 110 -32.75 1.33 -18.23
C GLU A 110 -32.09 2.27 -17.20
N VAL A 111 -30.76 2.27 -17.17
CA VAL A 111 -29.96 3.04 -16.19
C VAL A 111 -30.33 4.52 -16.18
N GLU A 112 -30.43 5.17 -17.34
CA GLU A 112 -30.73 6.61 -17.41
C GLU A 112 -32.12 6.97 -16.89
N ALA A 113 -33.13 6.13 -17.13
CA ALA A 113 -34.49 6.38 -16.61
C ALA A 113 -34.53 6.30 -15.08
N VAL A 114 -33.79 5.36 -14.49
CA VAL A 114 -33.65 5.26 -13.03
C VAL A 114 -32.88 6.45 -12.48
N LEU A 115 -31.81 6.89 -13.14
CA LEU A 115 -31.05 8.06 -12.72
C LEU A 115 -31.89 9.34 -12.80
N ASP A 116 -32.68 9.53 -13.85
CA ASP A 116 -33.60 10.67 -13.98
C ASP A 116 -34.65 10.67 -12.85
N ALA A 117 -35.16 9.50 -12.45
CA ALA A 117 -36.11 9.39 -11.35
C ALA A 117 -35.49 9.68 -9.97
N LEU A 118 -34.22 9.34 -9.77
CA LEU A 118 -33.52 9.51 -8.48
C LEU A 118 -32.92 10.90 -8.30
N PHE A 119 -32.35 11.48 -9.36
CA PHE A 119 -31.57 12.72 -9.31
C PHE A 119 -32.25 13.89 -10.05
N GLY A 120 -33.33 13.63 -10.80
CA GLY A 120 -33.89 14.58 -11.75
C GLY A 120 -33.08 14.63 -13.06
N PRO A 121 -33.58 15.31 -14.11
CA PRO A 121 -32.88 15.45 -15.38
C PRO A 121 -31.53 16.16 -15.22
N SER A 122 -30.53 15.70 -15.98
CA SER A 122 -29.11 16.07 -15.84
C SER A 122 -28.85 17.59 -15.82
N ASP A 123 -28.37 18.11 -14.68
CA ASP A 123 -27.66 19.39 -14.62
C ASP A 123 -26.14 19.16 -14.76
N ALA A 124 -25.47 20.02 -15.53
CA ALA A 124 -24.02 19.98 -15.68
C ALA A 124 -23.35 20.23 -14.32
N GLY A 125 -22.90 19.17 -13.63
CA GLY A 125 -22.20 19.28 -12.34
C GLY A 125 -22.67 18.33 -11.24
N ASP A 126 -23.66 17.45 -11.50
CA ASP A 126 -24.09 16.46 -10.51
C ASP A 126 -23.12 15.27 -10.40
N TRP A 127 -22.13 15.42 -9.51
CA TRP A 127 -21.16 14.38 -9.19
C TRP A 127 -21.79 13.13 -8.56
N GLN A 128 -22.95 13.25 -7.93
CA GLN A 128 -23.65 12.12 -7.30
C GLN A 128 -24.32 11.26 -8.38
N ARG A 129 -25.03 11.89 -9.32
CA ARG A 129 -25.58 11.20 -10.49
C ARG A 129 -24.49 10.52 -11.32
N LEU A 130 -23.35 11.20 -11.55
CA LEU A 130 -22.22 10.60 -12.27
C LEU A 130 -21.65 9.37 -11.53
N ALA A 131 -21.49 9.45 -10.21
CA ALA A 131 -21.01 8.34 -9.41
C ALA A 131 -21.98 7.15 -9.45
N ALA A 132 -23.30 7.40 -9.30
CA ALA A 132 -24.32 6.37 -9.43
C ALA A 132 -24.30 5.70 -10.81
N ARG A 133 -24.19 6.48 -11.89
CA ARG A 133 -24.05 5.95 -13.25
C ARG A 133 -22.82 5.05 -13.39
N LEU A 134 -21.65 5.57 -13.04
CA LEU A 134 -20.39 4.83 -13.19
C LEU A 134 -20.40 3.54 -12.34
N ALA A 135 -21.14 3.49 -11.22
CA ALA A 135 -21.28 2.30 -10.40
C ALA A 135 -22.07 1.17 -11.11
N THR A 136 -22.90 1.52 -12.10
CA THR A 136 -23.58 0.53 -12.97
C THR A 136 -22.72 0.02 -14.13
N GLU A 137 -21.57 0.66 -14.39
CA GLU A 137 -20.70 0.34 -15.52
C GLU A 137 -19.39 -0.35 -15.07
N ARG A 138 -18.96 -0.12 -13.82
CA ARG A 138 -17.65 -0.51 -13.30
C ARG A 138 -17.79 -1.49 -12.14
N ARG A 139 -17.01 -2.58 -12.19
CA ARG A 139 -16.93 -3.56 -11.10
C ARG A 139 -16.21 -3.04 -9.85
N PHE A 140 -15.41 -1.98 -10.00
CA PHE A 140 -14.76 -1.29 -8.89
C PHE A 140 -14.69 0.20 -9.12
N MET A 141 -15.04 0.95 -8.08
CA MET A 141 -15.02 2.40 -8.02
C MET A 141 -14.68 2.83 -6.59
N VAL A 142 -14.01 3.98 -6.48
CA VAL A 142 -13.87 4.70 -5.21
C VAL A 142 -14.63 6.02 -5.31
N ILE A 143 -15.59 6.24 -4.42
CA ILE A 143 -16.26 7.53 -4.23
C ILE A 143 -15.57 8.24 -3.07
N SER A 144 -14.94 9.38 -3.33
CA SER A 144 -14.26 10.20 -2.32
C SER A 144 -14.90 11.58 -2.23
N GLY A 145 -14.76 12.23 -1.08
CA GLY A 145 -15.35 13.55 -0.83
C GLY A 145 -15.25 13.93 0.65
N GLY A 146 -15.21 15.23 0.91
CA GLY A 146 -15.13 15.78 2.28
C GLY A 146 -16.40 15.50 3.12
N PRO A 147 -16.40 15.85 4.41
CA PRO A 147 -17.61 15.82 5.22
C PRO A 147 -18.74 16.62 4.56
N GLY A 148 -19.97 16.08 4.56
CA GLY A 148 -21.14 16.77 4.00
C GLY A 148 -21.33 16.71 2.48
N THR A 149 -20.45 16.06 1.71
CA THR A 149 -20.59 15.94 0.23
C THR A 149 -21.59 14.88 -0.24
N GLY A 150 -22.53 14.48 0.62
CA GLY A 150 -23.63 13.57 0.26
C GLY A 150 -23.24 12.15 -0.17
N LYS A 151 -22.01 11.67 0.12
CA LYS A 151 -21.54 10.30 -0.25
C LYS A 151 -22.46 9.16 0.20
N THR A 152 -23.17 9.34 1.31
CA THR A 152 -24.12 8.34 1.85
C THR A 152 -25.46 8.36 1.13
N THR A 153 -25.79 9.48 0.47
CA THR A 153 -27.02 9.67 -0.30
C THR A 153 -26.82 9.34 -1.78
N THR A 154 -25.56 9.37 -2.24
CA THR A 154 -25.13 8.94 -3.59
C THR A 154 -25.27 7.43 -3.75
#